data_AF-A0A7N0TFJ8-F1
#
_entry.id   AF-A0A7N0TFJ8-F1
#
_cell.length_a   1.000
_cell.length_b   1.000
_cell.length_c   1.000
_cell.angle_alpha   90.00
_cell.angle_beta   90.00
_cell.angle_gamma   90.00
#
_symmetry.space_group_name_H-M   'P 1'
#
loop_
_entity.id
_entity.type
_entity.pdbx_description
1 polymer ?
#
loop_
_entity_poly.entity_id
_entity_poly.type
_entity_poly.pdbx_seq_one_letter_code
_entity_poly.pdbx_strand_id
1 'polypeptide(L)' 'MRTKGETIEFRCLVRATDGKKKIATSLGAKDYLRFQASYTTILKARMTSLKKRERKEKKKPADVKQA' A
#
# COMPACT_ATOMS: atom_id res chain seq x y z
N MET A 1 -6.65 -4.92 -27.48
CA MET A 1 -6.02 -3.99 -28.44
C MET A 1 -4.77 -3.41 -27.80
N ARG A 2 -3.58 -3.70 -28.34
CA ARG A 2 -2.34 -2.96 -28.05
C ARG A 2 -1.73 -2.63 -29.40
N THR A 3 -1.84 -1.36 -29.77
CA THR A 3 -1.33 -0.77 -31.00
C THR A 3 0.17 -0.55 -30.83
N LYS A 4 0.94 -1.17 -31.72
CA LYS A 4 2.41 -1.15 -31.73
C LYS A 4 2.86 0.27 -32.09
N GLY A 5 3.27 1.07 -31.10
CA GLY A 5 3.76 2.44 -31.29
C GLY A 5 3.28 3.47 -30.26
N GLU A 6 2.33 3.14 -29.40
CA GLU A 6 1.86 4.07 -28.37
C GLU A 6 2.74 4.01 -27.12
N THR A 7 3.20 5.17 -26.66
CA THR A 7 3.80 5.33 -25.33
C THR A 7 2.79 4.90 -24.29
N ILE A 8 2.99 3.73 -23.68
CA ILE A 8 2.11 3.21 -22.64
C ILE A 8 2.22 4.14 -21.43
N GLU A 9 1.26 5.05 -21.29
CA GLU A 9 1.14 5.85 -20.09
C GLU A 9 0.58 4.98 -18.97
N PHE A 10 1.44 4.61 -18.02
CA PHE A 10 1.04 3.92 -16.81
C PHE A 10 0.26 4.91 -15.92
N ARG A 11 -1.07 4.87 -16.04
CA ARG A 11 -1.99 5.65 -15.21
C ARG A 11 -2.71 4.74 -14.22
N CYS A 12 -2.83 5.20 -12.98
CA CYS A 12 -3.59 4.53 -11.93
C CYS A 12 -4.77 5.41 -11.51
N LEU A 13 -5.96 4.83 -11.35
CA LEU A 13 -7.13 5.55 -10.84
C LEU A 13 -7.38 5.15 -9.38
N VAL A 14 -7.40 6.13 -8.48
CA VAL A 14 -7.70 5.92 -7.06
C VAL A 14 -9.06 6.54 -6.76
N ARG A 15 -9.93 5.79 -6.09
CA ARG A 15 -11.26 6.23 -5.67
C ARG A 15 -11.46 5.93 -4.19
N ALA A 16 -12.07 6.86 -3.46
CA ALA A 16 -12.50 6.64 -2.09
C ALA A 16 -13.94 7.17 -1.91
N THR A 17 -14.70 6.48 -1.07
CA THR A 17 -16.08 6.82 -0.77
C THR A 17 -16.36 6.56 0.70
N ASP A 18 -17.10 7.46 1.32
CA ASP A 18 -17.68 7.30 2.67
C ASP A 18 -19.19 6.99 2.57
N GLY A 19 -19.63 6.46 1.42
CA GLY A 19 -21.04 6.28 1.08
C GLY A 19 -21.77 7.57 0.67
N LYS A 20 -21.39 8.72 1.23
CA LYS A 20 -21.99 10.04 0.91
C LYS A 20 -21.15 10.88 -0.05
N LYS A 21 -19.86 11.02 0.24
CA LYS A 21 -18.91 11.79 -0.57
C LYS A 21 -18.02 10.85 -1.37
N LYS A 22 -17.83 11.16 -2.65
CA LYS A 22 -16.97 10.40 -3.57
C LYS A 22 -15.82 11.29 -4.01
N ILE A 23 -14.60 10.79 -3.88
CA ILE A 23 -13.40 11.44 -4.41
C ILE A 23 -12.68 10.47 -5.36
N ALA A 24 -12.12 11.02 -6.44
CA ALA A 24 -11.34 10.28 -7.41
C ALA A 24 -10.12 11.09 -7.84
N THR A 25 -9.01 10.41 -8.07
CA THR A 25 -7.80 11.02 -8.63
C THR A 25 -7.10 10.05 -9.58
N SER A 26 -6.64 10.56 -10.72
CA SER A 26 -5.80 9.83 -11.66
C SER A 26 -4.33 10.15 -11.39
N LEU A 27 -3.49 9.14 -11.27
CA LEU A 27 -2.06 9.25 -11.00
C LEU A 27 -1.28 8.84 -12.23
N GLY A 28 -0.34 9.69 -12.64
CA GLY A 28 0.72 9.32 -13.59
C GLY A 28 1.94 8.77 -12.87
N ALA A 29 2.88 8.21 -13.64
CA ALA A 29 4.12 7.64 -13.12
C ALA A 29 4.98 8.64 -12.30
N LYS A 30 4.95 9.94 -12.67
CA LYS A 30 5.75 10.99 -11.99
C LYS A 30 5.24 11.29 -10.58
N ASP A 31 3.93 11.35 -10.41
CA ASP A 31 3.30 11.74 -9.13
C ASP A 31 3.11 10.56 -8.18
N TYR A 32 3.27 9.33 -8.69
CA TYR A 32 3.07 8.10 -7.93
C TYR A 32 3.88 8.05 -6.63
N LEU A 33 5.16 8.40 -6.70
CA LEU A 33 6.05 8.31 -5.52
C LEU A 33 5.63 9.28 -4.42
N ARG A 34 5.28 10.53 -4.80
CA ARG A 34 4.81 11.56 -3.86
C ARG A 34 3.46 11.18 -3.27
N PHE A 35 2.54 10.69 -4.12
CA PHE A 35 1.25 10.20 -3.68
C PHE A 35 1.40 9.05 -2.69
N GLN A 36 2.25 8.06 -2.96
CA GLN A 36 2.49 6.92 -2.09
C GLN A 36 2.98 7.35 -0.70
N ALA A 37 3.94 8.29 -0.64
CA ALA A 37 4.48 8.80 0.62
C ALA A 37 3.39 9.47 1.47
N SER A 38 2.62 10.41 0.90
CA SER A 38 1.53 11.08 1.61
C SER A 38 0.39 10.13 1.97
N TYR A 39 0.00 9.24 1.06
CA TYR A 39 -1.08 8.28 1.25
C TYR A 39 -0.76 7.30 2.40
N THR A 40 0.47 6.78 2.45
CA THR A 40 0.92 5.88 3.53
C THR A 40 0.85 6.55 4.89
N THR A 41 1.26 7.81 5.00
CA THR A 41 1.21 8.57 6.25
C THR A 41 -0.23 8.74 6.73
N ILE A 42 -1.15 9.08 5.83
CA ILE A 42 -2.58 9.22 6.15
C ILE A 42 -3.18 7.90 6.61
N LEU A 43 -2.90 6.79 5.91
CA LEU A 43 -3.39 5.47 6.29
C LEU A 43 -2.89 5.04 7.67
N LYS A 44 -1.60 5.20 7.95
CA LYS A 44 -1.03 4.87 9.26
C LYS A 44 -1.65 5.71 10.38
N ALA A 45 -1.89 7.00 10.13
CA ALA A 45 -2.48 7.89 11.12
C ALA A 45 -3.97 7.60 11.39
N ARG A 46 -4.73 7.14 10.38
CA ARG A 46 -6.19 6.97 10.49
C ARG A 46 -6.63 5.52 10.73
N MET A 47 -5.80 4.53 10.43
CA MET A 47 -6.10 3.09 10.65
C MET A 47 -5.48 2.56 11.94
N THR A 48 -5.69 3.25 13.08
CA THR A 48 -5.07 2.91 14.37
C THR A 48 -5.86 1.89 15.20
N SER A 49 -7.15 1.71 14.92
CA SER A 49 -8.08 0.89 15.72
C SER A 49 -8.04 -0.62 15.40
N LEU A 50 -7.05 -1.09 14.64
CA LEU A 50 -6.90 -2.51 14.32
C LEU A 50 -6.27 -3.24 15.51
N LYS A 51 -6.71 -4.49 15.77
CA LYS A 51 -6.06 -5.35 16.76
C LYS A 51 -4.58 -5.47 16.40
N LYS A 52 -3.69 -5.12 17.33
CA LYS A 52 -2.24 -5.26 17.13
C LYS A 52 -1.97 -6.69 16.69
N ARG A 53 -1.34 -6.85 15.53
CA ARG A 53 -0.86 -8.16 15.09
C ARG A 53 0.10 -8.65 16.16
N GLU A 54 -0.30 -9.66 16.92
CA GLU A 54 0.57 -10.28 17.91
C GLU A 54 1.82 -10.75 17.16
N ARG A 55 2.97 -10.20 17.56
CA ARG A 55 4.25 -10.64 17.06
C ARG A 55 4.38 -12.06 17.61
N LYS A 56 4.05 -13.06 16.78
CA LYS A 56 4.39 -14.46 17.06
C LYS A 56 5.91 -14.46 17.18
N GLU A 57 6.41 -14.38 18.40
CA GLU A 57 7.82 -14.50 18.68
C GLU A 57 8.25 -15.82 18.05
N LYS A 58 9.05 -15.74 17.00
CA LYS A 58 9.76 -16.92 16.51
C LYS A 58 10.66 -17.30 17.69
N LYS A 59 10.23 -18.30 18.47
CA LYS A 59 11.06 -18.91 19.51
C LYS A 59 12.42 -19.17 18.87
N LYS A 60 13.47 -18.57 19.43
CA LYS A 60 14.85 -18.93 19.10
C LYS A 60 14.94 -20.45 19.30
N PRO A 61 15.46 -21.25 18.35
CA PRO A 61 15.80 -22.62 18.67
C PRO A 61 16.89 -22.57 19.74
N ALA A 62 16.51 -22.92 20.96
CA ALA A 62 17.45 -23.19 22.03
C ALA A 62 18.15 -24.50 21.69
N ASP A 63 19.49 -24.43 21.64
CA ASP A 63 20.43 -25.51 21.96
C ASP A 63 20.08 -26.91 21.43
N VAL A 64 20.54 -27.21 20.21
CA VAL A 64 20.82 -28.61 19.84
C VAL A 64 22.22 -28.90 20.35
N LYS A 65 22.32 -29.52 21.53
CA LYS A 65 23.53 -30.24 21.97
C LYS A 65 23.86 -31.26 20.89
N GLN A 66 25.01 -31.09 20.26
CA GLN A 66 25.60 -32.07 19.36
C GLN A 66 26.45 -33.04 20.19
N ALA A 67 26.27 -34.33 19.88
CA ALA A 67 26.87 -35.49 20.53
C ALA A 67 28.40 -35.54 20.35
#